data_AF-A0A4Q2U2K0-F1
#
_entry.id   AF-A0A4Q2U2K0-F1
#
_cell.length_a   1.000
_cell.length_b   1.000
_cell.length_c   1.000
_cell.angle_alpha   90.00
_cell.angle_beta   90.00
_cell.angle_gamma   90.00
#
_symmetry.space_group_name_H-M   'P 1'
#
loop_
_entity.id
_entity.type
_entity.pdbx_description
1 polymer ?
#
loop_
_entity_poly.entity_id
_entity_poly.type
_entity_poly.pdbx_seq_one_letter_code
_entity_poly.pdbx_strand_id
1 'polypeptide(L)'
;MPVRPDRRALYPKDWKAVSLSIRERAGWRCEGSPDIYPDCRAANGMPHSVTGSRVVLTVAHLDHDETSSDPSNLRAMCQRCHLTYDARHHAANAAATHRRKAPQLDMWSAS
;
A
#
# COMPACT_ATOMS: atom_id res chain seq x y z
N MET A 1 -1.96 0.10 -4.24
CA MET A 1 -1.36 1.18 -5.04
C MET A 1 -0.61 0.61 -6.24
N PRO A 2 -0.44 1.33 -7.36
CA PRO A 2 0.42 0.87 -8.46
C PRO A 2 1.89 0.83 -8.04
N VAL A 3 2.62 -0.20 -8.49
CA VAL A 3 4.07 -0.33 -8.23
C VAL A 3 4.79 0.84 -8.91
N ARG A 4 5.61 1.57 -8.16
CA ARG A 4 6.37 2.69 -8.70
C ARG A 4 7.43 2.19 -9.69
N PRO A 5 7.66 2.87 -10.83
CA PRO A 5 8.61 2.41 -11.84
C PRO A 5 10.02 2.16 -11.29
N ASP A 6 10.49 3.02 -10.38
CA ASP A 6 11.82 2.94 -9.75
C ASP A 6 12.00 1.74 -8.81
N ARG A 7 10.89 1.14 -8.35
CA ARG A 7 10.91 0.02 -7.39
C ARG A 7 10.53 -1.31 -8.02
N ARG A 8 10.24 -1.32 -9.33
CA ARG A 8 9.78 -2.51 -10.06
C ARG A 8 10.74 -3.70 -9.97
N ALA A 9 12.04 -3.44 -9.81
CA ALA A 9 13.07 -4.47 -9.68
C ALA A 9 13.03 -5.23 -8.34
N LEU A 10 12.36 -4.70 -7.31
CA LEU A 10 12.16 -5.38 -6.02
C LEU A 10 11.14 -6.51 -6.11
N TYR A 11 10.27 -6.46 -7.12
CA TYR A 11 9.21 -7.42 -7.33
C TYR A 11 9.69 -8.56 -8.21
N PRO A 12 9.21 -9.79 -7.99
CA PRO A 12 9.57 -10.93 -8.83
C PRO A 12 9.02 -10.73 -10.25
N LYS A 13 9.67 -11.34 -11.24
CA LYS A 13 9.34 -11.16 -12.66
C LYS A 13 7.89 -11.54 -12.98
N ASP A 14 7.35 -12.50 -12.24
CA ASP A 14 5.99 -13.03 -12.33
C ASP A 14 5.00 -12.31 -11.40
N TRP A 15 5.33 -11.13 -10.86
CA TRP A 15 4.44 -10.35 -9.99
C TRP A 15 3.02 -10.18 -10.53
N LYS A 16 2.84 -10.07 -11.85
CA LYS A 16 1.49 -9.99 -12.44
C LYS A 16 0.66 -11.25 -12.15
N ALA A 17 1.28 -12.43 -12.23
CA ALA A 17 0.65 -13.71 -11.93
C ALA A 17 0.39 -13.86 -10.43
N VAL A 18 1.35 -13.51 -9.58
CA VAL A 18 1.17 -13.48 -8.11
C VAL A 18 0.02 -12.54 -7.75
N SER A 19 0.03 -11.30 -8.25
CA SER A 19 -1.02 -10.34 -7.96
C SER A 19 -2.39 -10.81 -8.45
N LEU A 20 -2.46 -11.52 -9.58
CA LEU A 20 -3.70 -12.12 -10.07
C LEU A 20 -4.20 -13.23 -9.14
N SER A 21 -3.33 -14.17 -8.76
CA SER A 21 -3.73 -15.30 -7.91
C SER A 21 -4.24 -14.85 -6.53
N ILE A 22 -3.65 -13.80 -5.96
CA ILE A 22 -4.14 -13.19 -4.71
C ILE A 22 -5.56 -12.60 -4.88
N ARG A 23 -5.83 -11.91 -6.00
CA ARG A 23 -7.16 -11.34 -6.28
C ARG A 23 -8.21 -12.40 -6.57
N GLU A 24 -7.81 -13.48 -7.24
CA GLU A 24 -8.67 -14.66 -7.49
C GLU A 24 -8.98 -15.40 -6.18
N ARG A 25 -7.97 -15.65 -5.33
CA ARG A 25 -8.14 -16.22 -3.98
C ARG A 25 -9.13 -15.42 -3.15
N ALA A 26 -9.04 -14.09 -3.23
CA ALA A 26 -9.93 -13.18 -2.52
C ALA A 26 -11.35 -13.10 -3.12
N GLY A 27 -11.65 -13.86 -4.18
CA GLY A 27 -12.94 -13.83 -4.87
C GLY A 27 -13.28 -12.45 -5.43
N TRP A 28 -12.27 -11.69 -5.87
CA TRP A 28 -12.41 -10.32 -6.34
C TRP A 28 -13.08 -9.38 -5.32
N ARG A 29 -12.87 -9.64 -4.03
CA ARG A 29 -13.32 -8.79 -2.93
C ARG A 29 -12.15 -8.34 -2.08
N CYS A 30 -12.31 -7.17 -1.46
CA CYS A 30 -11.38 -6.70 -0.44
C CYS A 30 -11.32 -7.76 0.68
N GLU A 31 -10.13 -8.07 1.15
CA GLU A 31 -9.93 -8.91 2.35
C GLU A 31 -9.96 -8.06 3.63
N GLY A 32 -9.96 -6.73 3.52
CA GLY A 32 -9.96 -5.78 4.64
C GLY A 32 -8.56 -5.38 5.09
N SER A 33 -8.45 -4.28 5.83
CA SER A 33 -7.21 -3.89 6.52
C SER A 33 -7.23 -4.46 7.94
N PRO A 34 -6.18 -5.14 8.42
CA PRO A 34 -6.20 -5.87 9.69
C PRO A 34 -6.70 -5.04 10.88
N ASP A 35 -6.19 -3.81 11.02
CA ASP A 35 -6.38 -3.03 12.24
C ASP A 35 -7.55 -2.04 12.20
N ILE A 36 -8.07 -1.73 11.01
CA ILE A 36 -9.03 -0.60 10.85
C ILE A 36 -10.33 -1.03 10.19
N TYR A 37 -10.28 -1.79 9.09
CA TYR A 37 -11.47 -2.26 8.38
C TYR A 37 -11.36 -3.77 8.07
N PRO A 38 -11.29 -4.64 9.10
CA PRO A 38 -11.05 -6.07 8.91
C PRO A 38 -12.16 -6.77 8.11
N ASP A 39 -13.38 -6.25 8.23
CA ASP A 39 -14.59 -6.82 7.62
C ASP A 39 -14.95 -6.22 6.26
N CYS A 40 -14.09 -5.36 5.70
CA CYS A 40 -14.36 -4.82 4.38
C CYS A 40 -14.36 -5.94 3.33
N ARG A 41 -15.46 -6.08 2.58
CA ARG A 41 -15.62 -7.05 1.47
C ARG A 41 -16.06 -6.39 0.16
N ALA A 42 -15.64 -5.13 -0.02
CA ALA A 42 -15.96 -4.34 -1.22
C ALA A 42 -15.54 -5.09 -2.49
N ALA A 43 -16.48 -5.25 -3.42
CA ALA A 43 -16.26 -5.99 -4.67
C ALA A 43 -15.54 -5.13 -5.71
N ASN A 44 -14.57 -5.70 -6.40
CA ASN A 44 -13.82 -5.01 -7.44
C ASN A 44 -14.73 -4.48 -8.55
N GLY A 45 -14.48 -3.26 -9.02
CA GLY A 45 -15.25 -2.62 -10.09
C GLY A 45 -16.63 -2.10 -9.68
N MET A 46 -17.13 -2.46 -8.50
CA MET A 46 -18.42 -1.98 -7.98
C MET A 46 -18.26 -0.67 -7.20
N PRO A 47 -19.33 0.10 -7.00
CA PRO A 47 -19.32 1.23 -6.06
C PRO A 47 -19.02 0.75 -4.64
N HIS A 48 -18.12 1.45 -3.95
CA HIS A 48 -17.83 1.17 -2.54
C HIS A 48 -19.01 1.63 -1.67
N SER A 49 -19.54 0.76 -0.82
CA SER A 49 -20.74 1.06 0.00
C SER A 49 -20.63 2.32 0.86
N VAL A 50 -19.44 2.59 1.41
CA VAL A 50 -19.20 3.78 2.24
C VAL A 50 -18.72 5.01 1.46
N THR A 51 -17.78 4.88 0.51
CA THR A 51 -17.18 6.06 -0.15
C THR A 51 -17.85 6.42 -1.47
N GLY A 52 -18.75 5.58 -1.99
CA GLY A 52 -19.39 5.73 -3.30
C GLY A 52 -18.46 5.56 -4.52
N SER A 53 -17.14 5.61 -4.32
CA SER A 53 -16.15 5.50 -5.40
C SER A 53 -16.11 4.10 -6.00
N ARG A 54 -15.78 3.99 -7.29
CA ARG A 54 -15.54 2.69 -7.94
C ARG A 54 -14.35 1.99 -7.28
N VAL A 55 -14.57 0.78 -6.77
CA VAL A 55 -13.55 -0.02 -6.10
C VAL A 55 -12.51 -0.49 -7.10
N VAL A 56 -11.25 -0.19 -6.81
CA VAL A 56 -10.09 -0.83 -7.44
C VAL A 56 -9.38 -1.68 -6.40
N LEU A 57 -9.29 -2.98 -6.65
CA LEU A 57 -8.46 -3.88 -5.84
C LEU A 57 -6.99 -3.84 -6.27
N THR A 58 -6.13 -3.79 -5.28
CA THR A 58 -4.68 -3.93 -5.41
C THR A 58 -4.18 -4.92 -4.37
N VAL A 59 -2.93 -5.37 -4.50
CA VAL A 59 -2.31 -6.27 -3.52
C VAL A 59 -1.41 -5.48 -2.59
N ALA A 60 -1.57 -5.66 -1.29
CA ALA A 60 -0.80 -5.02 -0.22
C ALA A 60 0.07 -6.06 0.51
N HIS A 61 1.28 -5.65 0.91
CA HIS A 61 2.17 -6.42 1.79
C HIS A 61 1.81 -6.11 3.25
N LEU A 62 1.68 -7.13 4.11
CA LEU A 62 1.32 -6.96 5.52
C LEU A 62 2.49 -6.57 6.42
N ASP A 63 3.71 -6.70 5.94
CA ASP A 63 4.92 -6.24 6.62
C ASP A 63 5.42 -4.87 6.12
N HIS A 64 4.75 -4.29 5.11
CA HIS A 64 5.21 -3.12 4.34
C HIS A 64 6.60 -3.32 3.67
N ASP A 65 7.07 -4.57 3.54
CA ASP A 65 8.29 -4.93 2.83
C ASP A 65 7.94 -5.41 1.41
N GLU A 66 8.30 -4.59 0.43
CA GLU A 66 8.04 -4.89 -0.99
C GLU A 66 8.90 -6.04 -1.55
N THR A 67 9.90 -6.51 -0.82
CA THR A 67 10.73 -7.67 -1.21
C THR A 67 10.08 -9.01 -0.82
N SER A 68 9.12 -8.98 0.09
CA SER A 68 8.47 -10.16 0.68
C SER A 68 7.23 -10.57 -0.12
N SER A 69 7.43 -11.30 -1.21
CA SER A 69 6.34 -11.73 -2.13
C SER A 69 5.64 -13.04 -1.74
N ASP A 70 5.79 -13.50 -0.50
CA ASP A 70 5.11 -14.71 -0.02
C ASP A 70 3.58 -14.49 -0.02
N PRO A 71 2.77 -15.37 -0.64
CA PRO A 71 1.32 -15.21 -0.69
C PRO A 71 0.62 -15.05 0.66
N SER A 72 1.21 -15.55 1.75
CA SER A 72 0.70 -15.39 3.12
C SER A 72 0.88 -13.97 3.67
N ASN A 73 1.87 -13.23 3.15
CA ASN A 73 2.12 -11.82 3.45
C ASN A 73 1.30 -10.86 2.56
N LEU A 74 0.55 -11.40 1.59
CA LEU A 74 -0.17 -10.60 0.60
C LEU A 74 -1.68 -10.62 0.85
N ARG A 75 -2.32 -9.44 0.76
CA ARG A 75 -3.78 -9.30 0.77
C ARG A 75 -4.32 -8.47 -0.38
N ALA A 76 -5.47 -8.86 -0.92
CA ALA A 76 -6.24 -8.03 -1.82
C ALA A 76 -6.97 -6.93 -1.04
N MET A 77 -6.65 -5.66 -1.29
CA MET A 77 -7.26 -4.52 -0.61
C MET A 77 -7.82 -3.49 -1.60
N CYS A 78 -8.97 -2.92 -1.26
CA CYS A 78 -9.52 -1.76 -1.97
C CYS A 78 -8.69 -0.50 -1.67
N GLN A 79 -8.84 0.53 -2.51
CA GLN A 79 -8.11 1.80 -2.36
C GLN A 79 -8.22 2.37 -0.93
N ARG A 80 -9.42 2.38 -0.33
CA ARG A 80 -9.63 2.86 1.03
C ARG A 80 -8.83 2.04 2.05
N CYS A 81 -9.00 0.72 2.06
CA CYS A 81 -8.32 -0.13 3.04
C CYS A 81 -6.80 -0.07 2.90
N HIS A 82 -6.30 -0.09 1.66
CA HIS A 82 -4.87 0.00 1.37
C HIS A 82 -4.28 1.34 1.82
N LEU A 83 -4.89 2.47 1.42
CA LEU A 83 -4.40 3.80 1.80
C LEU A 83 -4.45 4.03 3.31
N THR A 84 -5.48 3.53 3.98
CA THR A 84 -5.60 3.61 5.43
C THR A 84 -4.53 2.78 6.14
N TYR A 85 -4.22 1.60 5.61
CA TYR A 85 -3.16 0.74 6.15
C TYR A 85 -1.77 1.40 6.01
N ASP A 86 -1.47 1.92 4.83
CA ASP A 86 -0.17 2.55 4.54
C ASP A 86 0.00 3.93 5.19
N ALA A 87 -1.08 4.56 5.70
CA ALA A 87 -1.07 5.95 6.15
C ALA A 87 0.03 6.26 7.17
N ARG A 88 0.26 5.37 8.15
CA ARG A 88 1.32 5.55 9.15
C ARG A 88 2.72 5.47 8.53
N HIS A 89 2.93 4.50 7.64
CA HIS A 89 4.20 4.34 6.93
C HIS A 89 4.49 5.54 6.00
N HIS A 90 3.46 6.04 5.30
CA HIS A 90 3.56 7.24 4.48
C HIS A 90 3.86 8.50 5.29
N ALA A 91 3.24 8.69 6.45
CA ALA A 91 3.52 9.82 7.33
C ALA A 91 4.99 9.84 7.81
N ALA A 92 5.53 8.67 8.19
CA ALA A 92 6.94 8.55 8.58
C ALA A 92 7.89 8.88 7.42
N ASN A 93 7.63 8.36 6.22
CA ASN A 93 8.43 8.64 5.02
C ASN A 93 8.37 10.12 4.60
N ALA A 94 7.19 10.74 4.70
CA ALA A 94 7.02 12.16 4.45
C ALA A 94 7.85 12.99 5.43
N ALA A 95 7.75 12.70 6.74
CA ALA A 95 8.54 13.38 7.77
C ALA A 95 10.06 13.25 7.54
N ALA A 96 10.55 12.05 7.21
CA ALA A 96 11.96 11.82 6.89
C ALA A 96 12.41 12.59 5.63
N THR A 97 11.55 12.69 4.63
CA THR A 97 11.82 13.48 3.41
C THR A 97 11.84 14.97 3.70
N HIS A 98 10.90 15.47 4.49
CA HIS A 98 10.90 16.86 4.96
C HIS A 98 12.16 17.19 5.76
N ARG A 99 12.60 16.31 6.68
CA ARG A 99 13.86 16.48 7.42
C ARG A 99 15.09 16.53 6.51
N ARG A 100 15.16 15.68 5.47
CA ARG A 100 16.25 15.70 4.48
C ARG A 100 16.26 16.93 3.59
N LYS A 101 15.09 17.52 3.34
CA LYS A 101 14.92 18.75 2.54
C LYS A 101 14.95 20.03 3.39
N ALA A 102 14.84 19.91 4.71
CA ALA A 102 14.98 21.05 5.60
C ALA A 102 16.39 21.62 5.40
N PRO A 103 16.53 22.93 5.18
CA PRO A 103 17.85 23.54 5.09
C PRO A 103 18.61 23.17 6.36
N GLN A 104 19.78 22.58 6.18
CA GLN A 104 20.73 22.36 7.27
C GLN A 104 21.05 23.77 7.78
N LEU A 105 20.60 24.10 9.00
CA LEU A 105 20.91 25.40 9.59
C LEU A 105 22.44 25.49 9.63
N ASP A 106 23.01 26.34 8.77
CA ASP A 106 24.42 26.67 8.83
C ASP A 106 24.65 27.31 10.19
N MET A 107 25.22 26.51 11.09
CA MET A 107 25.59 26.88 12.43
C MET A 107 26.85 27.75 12.32
N TRP A 108 26.70 28.97 11.80
CA TRP A 108 27.74 29.98 11.89
C TRP A 108 27.78 30.52 13.31
N SER A 109 28.67 29.91 14.08
CA SER A 109 29.36 30.51 15.21
C SER A 109 30.05 31.80 14.75
N ALA A 110 29.62 32.95 15.25
CA ALA A 110 30.40 34.18 15.30
C ALA A 110 30.03 34.82 16.66
N SER A 111 30.81 34.51 17.70
CA SER A 111 31.95 35.30 18.20
C SER A 111 31.50 36.45 19.10
#